data_AF-A0A086PFW5-F1
#
_entry.id   AF-A0A086PFW5-F1
#
_cell.length_a   1.000
_cell.length_b   1.000
_cell.length_c   1.000
_cell.angle_alpha   90.00
_cell.angle_beta   90.00
_cell.angle_gamma   90.00
#
_symmetry.space_group_name_H-M   'P 1'
#
loop_
_entity.id
_entity.type
_entity.pdbx_description
1 polymer ?
#
loop_
_entity_poly.entity_id
_entity_poly.type
_entity_poly.pdbx_seq_one_letter_code
_entity_poly.pdbx_strand_id
1 'polypeptide(L)' 'MYLAGLYHQTVEAKCVTYLVREVAAGWEFKTLHAPAASFVFVCIFVHATRIL' A
#
# COMPACT_ATOMS: atom_id res chain seq x y z
N MET A 1 -18.74 -18.43 0.72
CA MET A 1 -18.08 -17.23 0.15
C MET A 1 -17.56 -16.29 1.24
N TYR A 2 -18.36 -15.91 2.23
CA TYR A 2 -17.95 -15.00 3.33
C TYR A 2 -16.71 -15.46 4.14
N LEU A 3 -16.67 -16.75 4.54
CA LEU A 3 -15.53 -17.33 5.26
C LEU A 3 -14.22 -17.33 4.46
N ALA A 4 -14.30 -17.53 3.14
CA ALA A 4 -13.13 -17.49 2.26
C ALA A 4 -12.58 -16.06 2.11
N GLY A 5 -13.46 -15.04 2.06
CA GLY A 5 -13.06 -13.64 2.05
C GLY A 5 -12.39 -13.20 3.36
N LEU A 6 -12.94 -13.61 4.50
CA LEU A 6 -12.33 -13.36 5.81
C LEU A 6 -10.96 -14.05 5.96
N TYR A 7 -10.85 -15.30 5.49
CA TYR A 7 -9.58 -16.01 5.48
C TYR A 7 -8.53 -15.29 4.63
N HIS A 8 -8.91 -14.81 3.44
CA HIS A 8 -8.02 -14.04 2.58
C HIS A 8 -7.52 -12.75 3.26
N GLN A 9 -8.43 -11.96 3.83
CA GLN A 9 -8.07 -10.71 4.51
C GLN A 9 -7.16 -10.93 5.73
N THR A 10 -7.35 -12.03 6.47
CA THR A 10 -6.50 -12.35 7.62
C THR A 10 -5.11 -12.79 7.21
N VAL A 11 -4.97 -13.52 6.09
CA VAL A 11 -3.66 -13.87 5.52
C VAL A 11 -2.93 -12.62 5.03
N GLU A 12 -3.61 -11.73 4.30
CA GLU A 12 -3.03 -10.47 3.83
C GLU A 12 -2.49 -9.59 4.98
N ALA A 13 -3.28 -9.44 6.05
CA ALA A 13 -2.87 -8.67 7.22
C ALA A 13 -1.63 -9.28 7.91
N LYS A 14 -1.54 -10.62 7.99
CA LYS A 14 -0.37 -11.32 8.53
C LYS A 14 0.87 -11.14 7.65
N CYS A 15 0.72 -11.21 6.33
CA CYS A 15 1.80 -11.01 5.37
C CYS A 15 2.38 -9.58 5.45
N VAL A 16 1.52 -8.56 5.54
CA VAL A 16 1.97 -7.16 5.72
C VAL A 16 2.69 -6.99 7.06
N THR A 17 2.21 -7.63 8.12
CA THR A 17 2.84 -7.58 9.44
C THR A 17 4.22 -8.27 9.44
N TYR A 18 4.34 -9.42 8.77
CA TYR A 18 5.60 -10.13 8.57
C TYR A 18 6.60 -9.27 7.77
N LEU A 19 6.15 -8.68 6.65
CA LEU A 19 6.98 -7.80 5.83
C LEU A 19 7.54 -6.63 6.64
N VAL A 20 6.74 -5.99 7.48
CA VAL A 20 7.20 -4.83 8.27
C VAL A 20 8.20 -5.23 9.37
N ARG A 21 8.06 -6.42 9.95
CA ARG A 21 8.81 -6.83 11.14
C ARG A 21 10.04 -7.70 10.85
N GLU A 22 9.93 -8.59 9.88
CA GLU A 22 10.91 -9.66 9.65
C GLU A 22 11.78 -9.40 8.42
N VAL A 23 11.31 -8.57 7.46
CA VAL A 23 12.09 -8.23 6.26
C VAL A 23 12.96 -7.00 6.54
N ALA A 24 14.25 -7.09 6.22
CA ALA A 24 15.18 -5.96 6.31
C ALA A 24 14.66 -4.78 5.47
N ALA A 25 14.58 -3.58 6.08
CA ALA A 25 13.97 -2.38 5.49
C ALA A 25 12.48 -2.51 5.07
N GLY A 26 11.78 -3.57 5.49
CA GLY A 26 10.35 -3.75 5.18
C GLY A 26 9.46 -2.67 5.81
N TRP A 27 9.88 -2.10 6.93
CA TRP A 27 9.26 -0.90 7.50
C TRP A 27 9.38 0.30 6.55
N GLU A 28 10.57 0.52 5.97
CA GLU A 28 10.85 1.62 5.03
C GLU A 28 9.98 1.50 3.79
N PHE A 29 9.87 0.28 3.25
CA PHE A 29 9.01 0.00 2.10
C PHE A 29 7.54 0.34 2.37
N LYS A 30 6.99 -0.04 3.55
CA LYS A 30 5.63 0.35 3.93
C LYS A 30 5.49 1.86 4.10
N THR A 31 6.45 2.50 4.76
CA THR A 31 6.42 3.95 4.97
C THR A 31 6.69 4.76 3.73
N LEU A 32 7.30 4.17 2.69
CA LEU A 32 7.47 4.80 1.38
C LEU A 32 6.22 4.59 0.51
N HIS A 33 5.64 3.39 0.53
CA HIS A 33 4.49 3.05 -0.31
C HIS A 33 3.24 3.87 0.02
N ALA A 34 2.93 4.07 1.31
CA ALA A 34 1.77 4.86 1.73
C ALA A 34 1.79 6.33 1.24
N PRO A 35 2.85 7.13 1.47
CA PRO A 35 2.94 8.50 0.95
C PRO A 35 3.15 8.54 -0.57
N ALA A 36 3.83 7.56 -1.17
CA ALA A 36 3.99 7.49 -2.62
C ALA A 36 2.64 7.34 -3.33
N ALA A 37 1.71 6.55 -2.78
CA ALA A 37 0.36 6.43 -3.31
C ALA A 37 -0.37 7.78 -3.32
N SER A 38 -0.31 8.54 -2.22
CA SER A 38 -0.88 9.89 -2.16
C SER A 38 -0.20 10.87 -3.13
N PHE A 39 1.12 10.80 -3.27
CA PHE A 39 1.88 11.64 -4.18
C PHE A 39 1.49 11.41 -5.64
N VAL A 40 1.27 10.15 -6.04
CA VAL A 40 0.81 9.81 -7.40
C VAL A 40 -0.51 10.51 -7.74
N PHE A 41 -1.48 10.55 -6.82
CA PHE A 41 -2.75 11.26 -7.06
C PHE A 41 -2.55 12.77 -7.24
N VAL A 42 -1.69 13.38 -6.42
CA VAL A 42 -1.33 14.80 -6.56
C VAL A 42 -0.65 15.05 -7.91
N CYS A 43 0.29 14.19 -8.30
CA CYS A 43 0.96 14.28 -9.60
C CYS A 43 -0.02 14.17 -10.76
N ILE A 44 -0.98 13.25 -10.72
CA ILE A 44 -2.00 13.11 -11.77
C ILE A 44 -2.86 14.38 -11.84
N PHE A 45 -3.28 14.92 -10.69
CA PHE A 45 -4.08 16.15 -10.65
C PHE A 45 -3.32 17.34 -11.22
N VAL A 46 -2.07 17.53 -10.81
CA VAL A 46 -1.19 18.58 -11.36
C VAL A 46 -0.94 18.35 -12.86
N HIS A 47 -0.75 17.11 -13.29
CA HIS A 47 -0.53 16.80 -14.70
C HIS A 47 -1.78 17.11 -15.55
N ALA A 48 -2.97 16.72 -15.09
CA ALA A 48 -4.23 17.00 -15.77
C ALA A 48 -4.52 18.52 -15.85
N THR A 49 -4.25 19.27 -14.78
CA THR A 49 -4.42 20.74 -14.77
C THR A 49 -3.40 21.48 -15.64
N ARG A 50 -2.27 20.85 -15.98
CA ARG A 50 -1.27 21.40 -16.93
C ARG A 50 -1.53 21.00 -18.38
N ILE A 51 -2.35 20.00 -18.62
CA ILE A 51 -2.76 19.53 -19.96
C ILE A 51 -3.98 20.31 -20.49
N LEU A 52 -4.85 20.79 -19.59
CA LEU A 52 -5.96 21.70 -19.89
C LEU A 52 -5.49 23.12 -20.19
#